data_AF-A0A6V8K4H1-F1
#
_entry.id   AF-A0A6V8K4H1-F1
#
_cell.length_a   1.000
_cell.length_b   1.000
_cell.length_c   1.000
_cell.angle_alpha   90.00
_cell.angle_beta   90.00
_cell.angle_gamma   90.00
#
_symmetry.space_group_name_H-M   'P 1'
#
loop_
_entity.id
_entity.type
_entity.pdbx_description
1 polymer ?
#
loop_
_entity_poly.entity_id
_entity_poly.type
_entity_poly.pdbx_seq_one_letter_code
_entity_poly.pdbx_strand_id
1 'polypeptide(L)'
;MPILAATATPTPSMIMILLLATAVVTLGYAVTCWLWPFKRCRRCHGTGRRRGPILRMYRLCRRCHGDGLRLRIGRRIGNHLRELHRNAR
;
A
#
# COMPACT_ATOMS: atom_id res chain seq x y z
N MET A 1 16.91 -44.34 22.33
CA MET A 1 16.84 -43.03 23.00
C MET A 1 15.90 -42.09 22.23
N PRO A 2 14.60 -42.00 22.59
CA PRO A 2 13.61 -41.19 21.89
C PRO A 2 13.19 -39.98 22.75
N ILE A 3 14.10 -39.03 23.00
CA ILE A 3 13.83 -37.90 23.92
C ILE A 3 13.73 -36.53 23.20
N LEU A 4 13.90 -36.48 21.88
CA LEU A 4 13.92 -35.21 21.14
C LEU A 4 12.58 -34.80 20.48
N ALA A 5 11.53 -35.63 20.52
CA ALA A 5 10.27 -35.33 19.82
C ALA A 5 9.22 -34.58 20.67
N ALA A 6 9.39 -34.49 21.99
CA ALA A 6 8.36 -33.99 22.91
C ALA A 6 8.29 -32.45 23.05
N THR A 7 9.25 -31.70 22.51
CA THR A 7 9.30 -30.22 22.64
C THR A 7 8.76 -29.46 21.43
N ALA A 8 8.24 -30.16 20.42
CA ALA A 8 7.74 -29.55 19.20
C ALA A 8 6.20 -29.39 19.15
N THR A 9 5.49 -29.50 20.28
CA THR A 9 4.09 -29.08 20.34
C THR A 9 4.07 -27.57 20.61
N PRO A 10 3.72 -26.72 19.63
CA PRO A 10 3.49 -25.32 19.92
C PRO A 10 2.35 -25.25 20.94
N THR A 11 2.66 -24.78 22.14
CA THR A 11 1.64 -24.53 23.17
C THR A 11 0.58 -23.59 22.57
N PRO A 12 -0.71 -23.78 22.86
CA PRO A 12 -1.78 -22.97 22.26
C PRO A 12 -1.56 -21.47 22.53
N SER A 13 -0.93 -21.12 23.64
CA SER A 13 -0.49 -19.76 23.95
C SER A 13 0.52 -19.20 22.94
N MET A 14 1.51 -19.98 22.51
CA MET A 14 2.48 -19.55 21.49
C MET A 14 1.82 -19.31 20.13
N ILE A 15 0.87 -20.16 19.74
CA ILE A 15 0.11 -19.98 18.49
C ILE A 15 -0.70 -18.69 18.53
N MET A 16 -1.40 -18.43 19.64
CA MET A 16 -2.20 -17.22 19.80
C MET A 16 -1.35 -15.95 19.75
N ILE A 17 -0.19 -15.96 20.41
CA ILE A 17 0.76 -14.83 20.36
C ILE A 17 1.25 -14.59 18.93
N LEU A 18 1.59 -15.66 18.20
CA LEU A 18 2.05 -15.56 16.81
C LEU A 18 0.96 -14.99 15.89
N LEU A 19 -0.28 -15.47 16.03
CA LEU A 19 -1.42 -14.97 15.26
C LEU A 19 -1.70 -13.49 15.57
N LEU A 20 -1.66 -13.11 16.85
CA LEU A 20 -1.87 -11.73 17.25
C LEU A 20 -0.75 -10.82 16.70
N ALA A 21 0.51 -11.22 16.83
CA ALA A 21 1.64 -10.47 16.32
C ALA A 21 1.57 -10.28 14.81
N THR A 22 1.28 -11.35 14.06
CA THR A 22 1.13 -11.28 12.60
C THR A 22 -0.07 -10.43 12.19
N ALA A 23 -1.19 -10.50 12.91
CA ALA A 23 -2.36 -9.65 12.68
C ALA A 23 -2.02 -8.16 12.92
N VAL A 24 -1.35 -7.82 14.01
CA VAL A 24 -0.95 -6.44 14.31
C VAL A 24 0.00 -5.89 13.25
N VAL A 25 1.00 -6.66 12.82
CA VAL A 25 1.95 -6.24 11.79
C VAL A 25 1.26 -6.04 10.44
N THR A 26 0.39 -6.97 10.03
CA THR A 26 -0.34 -6.88 8.77
C THR A 26 -1.32 -5.72 8.76
N LEU A 27 -2.09 -5.52 9.84
CA LEU A 27 -3.00 -4.40 10.00
C LEU A 27 -2.25 -3.06 10.05
N GLY A 28 -1.17 -2.97 10.83
CA GLY A 28 -0.34 -1.77 10.91
C GLY A 28 0.28 -1.40 9.55
N TYR A 29 0.75 -2.39 8.80
CA TYR A 29 1.25 -2.18 7.43
C TYR A 29 0.14 -1.72 6.48
N ALA A 30 -1.05 -2.33 6.57
CA ALA A 30 -2.21 -1.95 5.77
C ALA A 30 -2.64 -0.51 6.06
N VAL A 31 -2.73 -0.13 7.34
CA VAL A 31 -3.04 1.24 7.79
C VAL A 31 -1.98 2.22 7.28
N THR A 32 -0.70 1.90 7.39
CA THR A 32 0.38 2.75 6.86
C THR A 32 0.27 2.93 5.35
N CYS A 33 -0.04 1.86 4.61
CA CYS A 33 -0.30 1.92 3.18
C CYS A 33 -1.55 2.74 2.82
N TRP A 34 -2.52 2.83 3.74
CA TRP A 34 -3.73 3.61 3.60
C TRP A 34 -3.51 5.10 3.90
N LEU A 35 -2.78 5.41 4.98
CA LEU A 35 -2.42 6.77 5.41
C LEU A 35 -1.48 7.48 4.45
N TRP A 36 -0.60 6.75 3.73
CA TRP A 36 0.30 7.29 2.71
C TRP A 36 -0.13 6.93 1.29
N PRO A 37 -1.24 7.50 0.81
CA PRO A 37 -1.89 7.07 -0.42
C PRO A 37 -1.20 7.58 -1.68
N PHE A 38 -0.30 8.56 -1.59
CA PHE A 38 0.33 9.16 -2.77
C PHE A 38 1.78 8.70 -2.86
N LYS A 39 2.18 8.15 -4.02
CA LYS A 39 3.61 8.04 -4.40
C LYS A 39 3.93 9.11 -5.42
N ARG A 40 5.17 9.62 -5.40
CA ARG A 40 5.66 10.47 -6.48
C ARG A 40 5.68 9.69 -7.78
N CYS A 41 5.27 10.33 -8.87
CA CYS A 41 5.34 9.72 -10.19
C CYS A 41 6.81 9.49 -10.56
N ARG A 42 7.25 8.23 -10.65
CA ARG A 42 8.64 7.86 -11.01
C ARG A 42 9.12 8.49 -12.32
N ARG A 43 8.18 8.78 -13.21
CA ARG A 43 8.47 9.27 -14.55
C ARG A 43 8.86 10.76 -14.50
N CYS A 44 8.22 11.58 -13.66
CA CYS A 44 8.49 13.02 -13.56
C CYS A 44 9.04 13.44 -12.18
N HIS A 45 9.38 12.47 -11.33
CA HIS A 45 9.92 12.69 -9.98
C HIS A 45 9.09 13.61 -9.07
N GLY A 46 7.76 13.68 -9.29
CA GLY A 46 6.89 14.56 -8.50
C GLY A 46 6.58 15.93 -9.12
N THR A 47 7.22 16.33 -10.22
CA THR A 47 7.05 17.68 -10.78
C THR A 47 5.76 17.88 -11.59
N GLY A 48 5.06 16.80 -11.96
CA GLY A 48 3.88 16.84 -12.84
C GLY A 48 4.17 17.21 -14.30
N ARG A 49 5.40 17.64 -14.62
CA ARG A 49 5.78 18.21 -15.92
C ARG A 49 7.05 17.56 -16.45
N ARG A 50 7.23 17.59 -17.78
CA ARG A 50 8.48 17.23 -18.46
C ARG A 50 8.94 18.36 -19.36
N ARG A 51 10.24 18.50 -19.53
CA ARG A 51 10.80 19.29 -20.64
C ARG A 51 10.36 18.69 -21.97
N GLY A 52 9.80 19.53 -22.82
CA GLY A 52 9.54 19.23 -24.22
C GLY A 52 10.79 19.34 -25.08
N PRO A 53 10.71 18.90 -26.34
CA PRO A 53 11.83 18.93 -27.29
C PRO A 53 12.21 20.36 -27.73
N ILE A 54 11.28 21.32 -27.62
CA ILE A 54 11.51 22.72 -27.95
C ILE A 54 11.87 23.45 -26.64
N LEU A 55 12.98 24.20 -26.65
CA LEU A 55 13.42 24.97 -25.49
C LEU A 55 12.27 25.83 -24.95
N ARG A 56 12.10 25.80 -23.61
CA ARG A 56 11.04 26.48 -22.83
C ARG A 56 9.64 25.86 -22.86
N MET A 57 9.38 24.83 -23.67
CA MET A 57 8.08 24.16 -23.62
C MET A 57 8.07 23.07 -22.54
N TYR A 58 7.10 23.13 -21.62
CA TYR A 58 6.83 22.04 -20.68
C TYR A 58 5.60 21.27 -21.14
N ARG A 59 5.68 19.95 -21.16
CA ARG A 59 4.54 19.08 -21.40
C ARG A 59 4.08 18.47 -20.08
N LEU A 60 2.77 18.31 -19.91
CA LEU A 60 2.21 17.56 -18.79
C LEU A 60 2.70 16.11 -18.86
N CYS A 61 3.03 15.55 -17.70
CA CYS A 61 3.45 14.15 -17.64
C CYS A 61 2.24 13.25 -17.96
N ARG A 62 2.21 12.66 -19.17
CA ARG A 62 1.13 11.75 -19.63
C ARG A 62 0.83 10.59 -18.66
N ARG A 63 1.74 10.28 -17.74
CA ARG A 63 1.63 9.15 -16.82
C ARG A 63 0.98 9.51 -15.48
N CYS A 64 0.98 10.78 -15.08
CA CYS A 64 0.25 11.26 -13.89
C CYS A 64 -0.70 12.42 -14.24
N HIS A 65 -0.95 12.67 -15.53
CA HIS A 65 -1.82 13.72 -16.06
C HIS A 65 -1.57 15.14 -15.53
N GLY A 66 -0.40 15.41 -14.93
CA GLY A 66 -0.06 16.72 -14.38
C GLY A 66 0.03 16.79 -12.86
N ASP A 67 -0.53 15.81 -12.15
CA ASP A 67 -0.61 15.84 -10.67
C ASP A 67 0.74 15.64 -9.98
N GLY A 68 1.74 15.11 -10.69
CA GLY A 68 3.04 14.74 -10.12
C GLY A 68 2.99 13.53 -9.16
N LEU A 69 1.80 13.14 -8.71
CA LEU A 69 1.53 12.08 -7.77
C LEU A 69 0.78 10.91 -8.45
N ARG A 70 0.83 9.74 -7.83
CA ARG A 70 0.05 8.56 -8.21
C ARG A 70 -0.55 7.92 -6.97
N LEU A 71 -1.83 7.54 -7.05
CA LEU A 71 -2.50 6.80 -5.99
C LEU A 71 -1.88 5.41 -5.79
N ARG A 72 -1.59 5.06 -4.53
CA ARG A 72 -1.35 3.69 -4.07
C ARG A 72 -2.66 2.91 -4.01
N ILE A 73 -2.53 1.58 -4.02
CA ILE A 73 -3.63 0.63 -3.95
C ILE A 73 -4.52 0.88 -2.71
N GLY A 74 -3.96 1.27 -1.56
CA GLY A 74 -4.74 1.55 -0.35
C GLY A 74 -5.88 2.55 -0.56
N ARG A 75 -5.64 3.67 -1.26
CA ARG A 75 -6.70 4.66 -1.53
C ARG A 75 -7.64 4.25 -2.64
N ARG A 76 -7.19 3.38 -3.56
CA ARG A 76 -8.05 2.76 -4.57
C ARG A 76 -9.09 1.85 -3.90
N ILE A 77 -8.67 1.04 -2.93
CA ILE A 77 -9.58 0.19 -2.14
C ILE A 77 -10.57 1.05 -1.36
N GLY A 78 -10.10 2.10 -0.67
CA GLY A 78 -11.00 3.02 0.05
C GLY A 78 -12.04 3.69 -0.85
N ASN A 79 -11.66 4.11 -2.06
CA ASN A 79 -12.63 4.63 -3.04
C ASN A 79 -13.61 3.54 -3.50
N HIS A 80 -13.13 2.33 -3.78
CA HIS A 80 -13.98 1.21 -4.16
C HIS A 80 -14.99 0.83 -3.07
N LEU A 81 -14.56 0.77 -1.81
CA LEU A 81 -15.42 0.47 -0.66
C LEU A 81 -16.49 1.55 -0.47
N ARG A 82 -16.13 2.83 -0.64
CA ARG A 82 -17.10 3.93 -0.59
C ARG A 82 -18.12 3.85 -1.73
N GLU A 83 -17.69 3.45 -2.91
CA GLU A 83 -18.57 3.25 -4.05
C GLU A 83 -19.52 2.07 -3.84
N LEU A 84 -19.02 0.94 -3.33
CA LEU A 84 -19.85 -0.19 -2.93
C LEU A 84 -20.88 0.20 -1.86
N HIS A 85 -20.48 0.98 -0.85
CA HIS A 85 -21.38 1.44 0.20
C HIS A 85 -22.46 2.41 -0.30
N ARG A 86 -22.13 3.29 -1.26
CA ARG A 86 -23.13 4.16 -1.90
C ARG A 86 -24.10 3.39 -2.78
N ASN A 87 -23.63 2.36 -3.49
CA ASN A 87 -24.46 1.55 -4.37
C ASN A 87 -25.34 0.55 -3.58
N ALA A 88 -24.93 0.20 -2.37
CA ALA A 88 -25.70 -0.66 -1.47
C ALA A 88 -26.82 0.09 -0.71
N ARG A 89 -26.93 1.41 -0.88
CA ARG A 89 -27.94 2.27 -0.25
C ARG A 89 -28.91 2.79 -1.30
#